data_AF-A0A0G1HZG8-F1
#
_entry.id   AF-A0A0G1HZG8-F1
#
_cell.length_a   1.000
_cell.length_b   1.000
_cell.length_c   1.000
_cell.angle_alpha   90.00
_cell.angle_beta   90.00
_cell.angle_gamma   90.00
#
_symmetry.space_group_name_H-M   'P 1'
#
loop_
_entity.id
_entity.type
_entity.pdbx_description
1 polymer ?
#
loop_
_entity_poly.entity_id
_entity_poly.type
_entity_poly.pdbx_seq_one_letter_code
_entity_poly.pdbx_strand_id
1 'polypeptide(L)'
;MFTDILNNDPAFKEAADAAKEINKKKAEAKQNILKSPSNASLNQKIKDMKQEMKELKNALSNYLQQYQKIADTDQIESEDGEVRQIVYSAHLVKLSGKFSK
;
A
#
# COMPACT_ATOMS: atom_id res chain seq x y z
N MET A 1 -15.64 -1.51 18.91
CA MET A 1 -15.66 -2.26 20.18
C MET A 1 -14.27 -2.70 20.63
N PHE A 2 -13.53 -3.56 19.90
CA PHE A 2 -12.17 -3.98 20.31
C PHE A 2 -11.15 -2.83 20.36
N THR A 3 -11.14 -1.98 19.33
CA THR A 3 -10.33 -0.75 19.31
C THR A 3 -10.70 0.23 20.42
N ASP A 4 -11.98 0.30 20.80
CA ASP A 4 -12.45 1.20 21.86
C ASP A 4 -12.02 0.69 23.24
N ILE A 5 -11.99 -0.64 23.44
CA ILE A 5 -11.45 -1.27 24.65
C ILE A 5 -9.97 -0.93 24.81
N LEU A 6 -9.18 -1.12 23.75
CA LEU A 6 -7.75 -0.81 23.76
C LEU A 6 -7.50 0.70 23.97
N ASN A 7 -8.24 1.57 23.29
CA ASN A 7 -8.11 3.01 23.42
C ASN A 7 -8.57 3.54 24.79
N ASN A 8 -9.32 2.79 25.58
CA ASN A 8 -9.75 3.21 26.91
C ASN A 8 -8.81 2.73 28.03
N ASP A 9 -7.92 1.78 27.74
CA ASP A 9 -6.91 1.32 28.69
C ASP A 9 -5.73 2.33 28.76
N PRO A 10 -5.40 2.87 29.96
CA PRO A 10 -4.34 3.85 30.12
C PRO A 10 -2.94 3.31 29.76
N ALA A 11 -2.65 2.06 30.12
CA ALA A 11 -1.34 1.45 29.87
C ALA A 11 -1.12 1.19 28.36
N PHE A 12 -2.18 0.77 27.67
CA PHE A 12 -2.15 0.64 26.22
C PHE A 12 -1.96 1.99 25.52
N LYS A 13 -2.66 3.05 25.97
CA LYS A 13 -2.50 4.40 25.43
C LYS A 13 -1.06 4.90 25.57
N GLU A 14 -0.47 4.79 26.76
CA GLU A 14 0.91 5.20 27.02
C GLU A 14 1.90 4.42 26.15
N ALA A 15 1.73 3.09 26.04
CA ALA A 15 2.56 2.26 25.17
C ALA A 15 2.39 2.61 23.69
N ALA A 16 1.16 2.88 23.24
CA ALA A 16 0.86 3.26 21.86
C ALA A 16 1.47 4.63 21.51
N ASP A 17 1.42 5.60 22.42
CA ASP A 17 1.98 6.93 22.20
C ASP A 17 3.52 6.91 22.26
N ALA A 18 4.11 6.13 23.19
CA ALA A 18 5.54 5.88 23.18
C ALA A 18 6.00 5.20 21.88
N ALA A 19 5.25 4.22 21.39
CA ALA A 19 5.54 3.55 20.11
C ALA A 19 5.43 4.51 18.92
N LYS A 20 4.44 5.40 18.89
CA LYS A 20 4.33 6.44 17.85
C LYS A 20 5.56 7.35 17.85
N GLU A 21 5.98 7.84 19.02
CA GLU A 21 7.14 8.72 19.15
C GLU A 21 8.44 8.02 18.73
N ILE A 22 8.64 6.76 19.13
CA ILE A 22 9.79 5.96 18.70
C ILE A 22 9.77 5.75 17.18
N ASN A 23 8.61 5.39 16.62
CA ASN A 23 8.46 5.19 15.18
C ASN A 23 8.72 6.47 14.39
N LYS A 24 8.28 7.63 14.91
CA LYS A 24 8.55 8.94 14.31
C LYS A 24 10.05 9.25 14.31
N LYS A 25 10.72 9.11 15.46
CA LYS A 25 12.18 9.30 15.57
C LYS A 25 12.95 8.35 14.66
N LYS A 26 12.53 7.08 14.55
CA LYS A 26 13.11 6.10 13.62
C LYS A 26 12.92 6.52 12.15
N ALA A 27 11.74 7.01 11.80
CA ALA A 27 11.46 7.50 10.45
C ALA A 27 12.29 8.74 10.10
N GLU A 28 12.41 9.69 11.03
CA GLU A 28 13.25 10.89 10.88
C GLU A 28 14.73 10.53 10.74
N ALA A 29 15.26 9.64 11.59
CA ALA A 29 16.64 9.15 11.49
C ALA A 29 16.90 8.48 10.14
N LYS A 30 15.99 7.62 9.68
CA LYS A 30 16.05 7.00 8.34
C LYS A 30 16.03 8.06 7.24
N GLN A 31 15.17 9.06 7.35
CA GLN A 31 15.07 10.13 6.37
C GLN A 31 16.36 10.96 6.32
N ASN A 32 16.98 11.25 7.46
CA ASN A 32 18.24 11.99 7.54
C ASN A 32 19.39 11.20 6.89
N ILE A 33 19.48 9.88 7.13
CA ILE A 33 20.45 9.01 6.43
C ILE A 33 20.24 9.07 4.92
N LEU A 34 18.99 9.02 4.45
CA LEU A 34 18.64 9.04 3.02
C LEU A 34 18.78 10.43 2.38
N LYS A 35 18.83 11.51 3.18
CA LYS A 35 19.08 12.89 2.73
C LYS A 35 20.58 13.18 2.55
N SER A 36 21.47 12.39 3.15
CA SER A 36 22.91 12.54 2.93
C SER A 36 23.24 12.46 1.43
N PRO A 37 24.13 13.33 0.90
CA PRO A 37 24.47 13.36 -0.52
C PRO A 37 24.88 12.00 -1.09
N SER A 38 25.58 11.17 -0.29
CA SER A 38 25.97 9.81 -0.64
C SER A 38 24.78 8.86 -0.91
N ASN A 39 23.63 9.10 -0.25
CA ASN A 39 22.44 8.23 -0.30
C ASN A 39 21.29 8.81 -1.12
N ALA A 40 21.37 10.09 -1.52
CA ALA A 40 20.31 10.78 -2.25
C ALA A 40 19.98 10.10 -3.58
N SER A 41 21.00 9.68 -4.33
CA SER A 41 20.85 8.93 -5.59
C SER A 41 20.13 7.60 -5.39
N LEU A 42 20.51 6.83 -4.37
CA LEU A 42 19.88 5.56 -4.03
C LEU A 42 18.41 5.77 -3.60
N ASN A 43 18.14 6.80 -2.80
CA ASN A 43 16.78 7.12 -2.37
C ASN A 43 15.88 7.52 -3.55
N GLN A 44 16.42 8.29 -4.51
CA GLN A 44 15.70 8.63 -5.73
C GLN A 44 15.39 7.38 -6.55
N LYS A 45 16.39 6.51 -6.78
CA LYS A 45 16.20 5.25 -7.49
C LYS A 45 15.11 4.38 -6.85
N ILE A 46 15.06 4.30 -5.52
CA ILE A 46 14.01 3.56 -4.79
C ILE A 46 12.63 4.17 -5.02
N LYS A 47 12.51 5.49 -5.05
CA LYS A 47 11.22 6.16 -5.33
C LYS A 47 10.77 5.88 -6.76
N ASP A 48 11.68 5.97 -7.71
CA ASP A 48 11.39 5.74 -9.13
C ASP A 48 10.93 4.29 -9.35
N MET A 49 11.66 3.30 -8.78
CA MET A 49 11.26 1.88 -8.83
C MET A 49 9.88 1.63 -8.19
N LYS A 50 9.54 2.34 -7.10
CA LYS A 50 8.21 2.22 -6.48
C LYS A 50 7.10 2.80 -7.36
N GLN A 51 7.38 3.91 -8.03
CA GLN A 51 6.45 4.52 -8.95
C GLN A 51 6.22 3.61 -10.17
N GLU A 52 7.30 3.10 -10.75
CA GLU A 52 7.25 2.14 -11.86
C GLU A 52 6.47 0.87 -11.49
N MET A 53 6.73 0.27 -10.32
CA MET A 53 5.94 -0.87 -9.83
C MET A 53 4.45 -0.56 -9.70
N LYS A 54 4.08 0.67 -9.29
CA LYS A 54 2.68 1.07 -9.18
C LYS A 54 2.03 1.19 -10.56
N GLU A 55 2.73 1.78 -11.52
CA GLU A 55 2.27 1.91 -12.90
C GLU A 55 2.12 0.54 -13.58
N LEU A 56 3.11 -0.34 -13.42
CA LEU A 56 3.06 -1.72 -13.93
C LEU A 56 1.89 -2.52 -13.34
N LYS A 57 1.63 -2.38 -12.04
CA LYS A 57 0.47 -3.03 -11.40
C LYS A 57 -0.86 -2.53 -11.95
N ASN A 58 -0.98 -1.23 -12.19
CA ASN A 58 -2.19 -0.65 -12.79
C ASN A 58 -2.37 -1.13 -14.24
N ALA A 59 -1.30 -1.13 -15.04
CA ALA A 59 -1.32 -1.65 -16.40
C ALA A 59 -1.73 -3.12 -16.42
N LEU A 60 -1.12 -3.95 -15.55
CA LEU A 60 -1.47 -5.36 -15.39
C LEU A 60 -2.95 -5.53 -15.06
N SER A 61 -3.48 -4.79 -14.08
CA SER A 61 -4.90 -4.86 -13.71
C SER A 61 -5.83 -4.53 -14.88
N ASN A 62 -5.48 -3.53 -15.68
CA ASN A 62 -6.23 -3.17 -16.89
C ASN A 62 -6.17 -4.28 -17.96
N TYR A 63 -5.02 -4.92 -18.15
CA TYR A 63 -4.90 -6.04 -19.09
C TYR A 63 -5.68 -7.26 -18.64
N LEU A 64 -5.62 -7.60 -17.35
CA LEU A 64 -6.42 -8.70 -16.78
C LEU A 64 -7.92 -8.45 -16.95
N GLN A 65 -8.37 -7.20 -16.80
CA GLN A 65 -9.77 -6.84 -17.02
C GLN A 65 -10.19 -6.98 -18.49
N GLN A 66 -9.32 -6.63 -19.42
CA GLN A 66 -9.57 -6.83 -20.85
C GLN A 66 -9.59 -8.32 -21.19
N TYR A 67 -8.66 -9.10 -20.66
CA TYR A 67 -8.62 -10.55 -20.84
C TYR A 67 -9.94 -11.19 -20.38
N GLN A 68 -10.39 -10.89 -19.16
CA GLN A 68 -11.65 -11.44 -18.64
C GLN A 68 -12.84 -11.11 -19.53
N LYS A 69 -12.90 -9.89 -20.09
CA LYS A 69 -13.98 -9.48 -21.00
C LYS A 69 -13.96 -10.22 -22.35
N ILE A 70 -12.79 -10.57 -22.85
CA ILE A 70 -12.62 -11.19 -24.17
C ILE A 70 -12.75 -12.72 -24.08
N ALA A 71 -12.09 -13.31 -23.09
CA ALA A 71 -12.02 -14.76 -22.90
C ALA A 71 -13.20 -15.31 -22.07
N ASP A 72 -14.01 -14.44 -21.48
CA ASP A 72 -15.14 -14.78 -20.60
C ASP A 72 -14.76 -15.72 -19.45
N THR A 73 -13.52 -15.58 -18.97
CA THR A 73 -12.94 -16.38 -17.89
C THR A 73 -12.06 -15.53 -17.00
N ASP A 74 -12.09 -15.83 -15.70
CA ASP A 74 -11.22 -15.24 -14.69
C ASP A 74 -10.02 -16.13 -14.37
N GLN A 75 -9.76 -17.17 -15.16
CA GLN A 75 -8.64 -18.09 -14.97
C GLN A 75 -7.63 -17.95 -16.09
N ILE A 76 -6.35 -17.96 -15.73
CA ILE A 76 -5.22 -17.91 -16.65
C ILE A 76 -4.31 -19.10 -16.35
N GLU A 77 -4.14 -19.98 -17.34
CA GLU A 77 -3.08 -20.97 -17.33
C GLU A 77 -1.76 -20.29 -17.71
N SER A 78 -0.78 -20.39 -16.82
CA SER A 78 0.54 -19.82 -17.01
C SER A 78 1.48 -20.81 -17.70
N GLU A 79 2.61 -20.33 -18.24
CA GLU A 79 3.60 -21.18 -18.96
C GLU A 79 4.20 -22.29 -18.08
N ASP A 80 4.14 -22.12 -16.76
CA ASP A 80 4.54 -23.10 -15.75
C ASP A 80 3.48 -24.20 -15.51
N GLY A 81 2.34 -24.15 -16.21
CA GLY A 81 1.20 -25.05 -16.03
C GLY A 81 0.35 -24.74 -14.80
N GLU A 82 0.61 -23.64 -14.09
CA GLU A 82 -0.22 -23.22 -12.98
C GLU A 82 -1.43 -22.43 -13.46
N VAL A 83 -2.62 -22.79 -12.96
CA VAL A 83 -3.85 -22.02 -13.17
C VAL A 83 -3.96 -20.97 -12.06
N ARG A 84 -4.03 -19.70 -12.46
CA ARG A 84 -4.18 -18.55 -11.57
C ARG A 84 -5.53 -17.88 -11.80
N GLN A 85 -6.16 -17.44 -10.72
CA GLN A 85 -7.43 -16.71 -10.79
C GLN A 85 -7.20 -15.19 -10.72
N ILE A 86 -7.94 -14.44 -11.52
CA ILE A 86 -8.01 -12.98 -11.48
C ILE A 86 -8.91 -12.57 -10.31
N VAL A 87 -8.32 -11.93 -9.30
CA VAL A 87 -9.07 -11.45 -8.12
C VAL A 87 -9.15 -9.92 -8.12
N TYR A 88 -10.37 -9.39 -8.24
CA TYR A 88 -10.64 -7.96 -8.05
C TYR A 88 -11.07 -7.69 -6.61
N SER A 89 -10.53 -6.62 -6.03
CA SER A 89 -10.91 -6.18 -4.69
C SER A 89 -11.46 -4.76 -4.73
N ALA A 90 -12.77 -4.65 -4.88
CA ALA A 90 -13.48 -3.38 -4.78
C ALA A 90 -13.73 -3.03 -3.30
N HIS A 91 -13.40 -1.80 -2.91
CA HIS A 91 -13.64 -1.30 -1.55
C HIS A 91 -14.47 -0.02 -1.62
N LEU A 92 -15.51 0.05 -0.80
CA LEU A 92 -16.30 1.26 -0.62
C LEU A 92 -15.66 2.11 0.48
N VAL A 93 -15.27 3.34 0.14
CA VAL A 93 -14.66 4.29 1.09
C VAL A 93 -15.64 5.42 1.40
N LYS A 94 -15.64 5.88 2.65
CA LYS A 94 -16.44 7.05 3.05
C LYS A 94 -15.84 8.29 2.40
N LEU A 95 -16.68 9.05 1.71
CA LEU A 95 -16.32 10.36 1.18
C LEU A 95 -16.15 11.34 2.35
N SER A 96 -14.92 11.59 2.77
CA SER A 96 -14.58 12.61 3.76
C SER A 96 -14.46 13.97 3.08
N GLY A 97 -15.58 14.49 2.60
CA GLY A 97 -15.69 15.83 2.04
C GLY A 97 -17.13 16.27 2.20
N LYS A 98 -17.35 17.46 2.78
CA LYS A 98 -18.68 18.08 2.83
C LYS A 98 -19.19 18.19 1.40
N PHE A 99 -20.14 17.33 1.03
CA PHE A 99 -20.97 17.58 -0.13
C PHE A 99 -21.80 18.83 0.19
N SER A 100 -21.31 19.99 -0.21
CA SER A 100 -22.19 21.11 -0.50
C SER A 100 -23.07 20.65 -1.65
N LYS A 101 -24.39 20.67 -1.44
CA LYS A 101 -25.40 20.50 -2.48
C LYS A 101 -25.21 21.51 -3.59
#